data_AF-A0A061N5T0-F1
#
_entry.id   AF-A0A061N5T0-F1
#
_cell.length_a   1.000
_cell.length_b   1.000
_cell.length_c   1.000
_cell.angle_alpha   90.00
_cell.angle_beta   90.00
_cell.angle_gamma   90.00
#
_symmetry.space_group_name_H-M   'P 1'
#
loop_
_entity.id
_entity.type
_entity.pdbx_description
1 polymer ?
#
loop_
_entity_poly.entity_id
_entity_poly.type
_entity_poly.pdbx_seq_one_letter_code
_entity_poly.pdbx_strand_id
1 'polypeptide(L)'
;MKTTLRVAGVYVGAVVGAGYASGQEMLQFFVSHGVWGIVGTAVTMILLPILGYHLVRLGDQLNVKNHKKVLYHLCGKYLGPVIDLVLTFFLFGLGAIMIAGSGSLFEQSFGLAPIWGYLFMSLVLILTLVLDTNKIITIISSLSPYILVLLFIIVIYSIFASQANFSTLESLASQQLTVSPHWTLSTLISVSFNFMVGFAIMVVVGSVEKDKRGVRNGAILGGVALGVIAIIVALGVYLNLDRVHQAEMPILLLANEFNPVVGFFMALGLLMMIYSTAATSFYTFLVRFFEPKTNGYRGAVVVTCILGLSFGFIGFVDLVNTVYPLLGYIGFIVIVSLIVNIVRSSKRGRQTLQP
;
A
#
# COMPACT_ATOMS: atom_id res chain seq x y z
N MET A 1 -24.30 -1.61 8.78
CA MET A 1 -23.10 -1.41 9.63
C MET A 1 -22.08 -2.53 9.48
N LYS A 2 -22.44 -3.82 9.62
CA LYS A 2 -21.49 -4.94 9.45
C LYS A 2 -20.74 -4.93 8.10
N THR A 3 -21.45 -4.78 6.98
CA THR A 3 -20.85 -4.67 5.64
C THR A 3 -19.90 -3.48 5.53
N THR A 4 -20.32 -2.32 6.02
CA THR A 4 -19.55 -1.06 5.99
C THR A 4 -18.20 -1.22 6.67
N LEU A 5 -18.18 -1.72 7.91
CA LEU A 5 -16.93 -1.92 8.66
C LEU A 5 -16.03 -2.96 7.99
N ARG A 6 -16.61 -4.05 7.47
CA ARG A 6 -15.84 -5.08 6.77
C ARG A 6 -15.20 -4.53 5.49
N VAL A 7 -15.95 -3.80 4.66
CA VAL A 7 -15.41 -3.21 3.41
C VAL A 7 -14.37 -2.14 3.71
N ALA A 8 -14.57 -1.32 4.75
CA ALA A 8 -13.57 -0.37 5.20
C ALA A 8 -12.28 -1.08 5.63
N GLY A 9 -12.39 -2.14 6.44
CA GLY A 9 -11.27 -2.96 6.86
C GLY A 9 -10.54 -3.65 5.71
N VAL A 10 -11.26 -4.12 4.68
CA VAL A 10 -10.65 -4.66 3.46
C VAL A 10 -9.88 -3.57 2.70
N TYR A 11 -10.44 -2.37 2.57
CA TYR A 11 -9.75 -1.28 1.88
C TYR A 11 -8.49 -0.86 2.64
N VAL A 12 -8.60 -0.68 3.96
CA VAL A 12 -7.47 -0.35 4.83
C VAL A 12 -6.41 -1.45 4.80
N GLY A 13 -6.79 -2.71 4.99
CA GLY A 13 -5.85 -3.83 5.01
C GLY A 13 -5.19 -4.11 3.66
N ALA A 14 -5.82 -3.74 2.55
CA ALA A 14 -5.22 -3.86 1.23
C ALA A 14 -4.16 -2.80 0.95
N VAL A 15 -4.36 -1.58 1.47
CA VAL A 15 -3.53 -0.42 1.16
C VAL A 15 -2.46 -0.18 2.22
N VAL A 16 -2.77 -0.37 3.51
CA VAL A 16 -1.79 -0.27 4.60
C VAL A 16 -0.87 -1.48 4.56
N GLY A 17 0.22 -1.35 3.80
CA GLY A 17 1.34 -2.30 3.78
C GLY A 17 2.47 -1.88 4.73
N ALA A 18 3.58 -2.62 4.64
CA ALA A 18 4.78 -2.35 5.45
C ALA A 18 5.38 -0.96 5.19
N GLY A 19 5.31 -0.42 3.95
CA GLY A 19 5.75 0.94 3.65
C GLY A 19 4.95 2.01 4.39
N TYR A 20 3.64 1.81 4.52
CA TYR A 20 2.73 2.68 5.27
C TYR A 20 2.99 2.61 6.78
N ALA A 21 3.07 1.39 7.32
CA ALA A 21 3.20 1.16 8.76
C ALA A 21 4.60 1.46 9.31
N SER A 22 5.65 1.30 8.50
CA SER A 22 7.02 1.68 8.86
C SER A 22 7.24 3.19 8.85
N GLY A 23 6.37 3.95 8.17
CA GLY A 23 6.52 5.39 7.94
C GLY A 23 7.42 5.75 6.76
N GLN A 24 7.97 4.76 6.06
CA GLN A 24 8.88 4.99 4.94
C GLN A 24 8.18 5.63 3.74
N GLU A 25 6.95 5.21 3.44
CA GLU A 25 6.14 5.86 2.41
C GLU A 25 5.83 7.31 2.78
N MET A 26 5.57 7.59 4.06
CA MET A 26 5.29 8.94 4.52
C MET A 26 6.51 9.84 4.41
N LEU A 27 7.68 9.29 4.75
CA LEU A 27 8.95 9.99 4.65
C LEU A 27 9.19 10.50 3.22
N GLN A 28 9.04 9.61 2.24
CA GLN A 28 9.38 9.87 0.83
C GLN A 28 8.33 10.68 0.05
N PHE A 29 7.04 10.47 0.34
CA PHE A 29 5.96 11.10 -0.42
C PHE A 29 5.45 12.41 0.19
N PHE A 30 5.61 12.59 1.51
CA PHE A 30 5.04 13.72 2.21
C PHE A 30 6.11 14.48 2.99
N VAL A 31 6.75 13.84 3.98
CA VAL A 31 7.64 14.52 4.93
C VAL A 31 8.85 15.18 4.24
N SER A 32 9.32 14.64 3.12
CA SER A 32 10.35 15.27 2.26
C SER A 32 9.99 16.67 1.76
N HIS A 33 8.72 17.06 1.80
CA HIS A 33 8.23 18.40 1.45
C HIS A 33 7.86 19.26 2.67
N GLY A 34 8.29 18.84 3.87
CA GLY A 34 8.03 19.55 5.12
C GLY A 34 6.55 19.69 5.44
N VAL A 35 6.14 20.84 5.97
CA VAL A 35 4.72 21.13 6.28
C VAL A 35 3.79 20.97 5.08
N TRP A 36 4.24 21.33 3.88
CA TRP A 36 3.42 21.16 2.67
C TRP A 36 3.13 19.70 2.36
N GLY A 37 4.04 18.80 2.73
CA GLY A 37 3.81 17.36 2.74
C GLY A 37 2.65 16.94 3.64
N ILE A 38 2.58 17.50 4.84
CA ILE A 38 1.49 17.23 5.78
C ILE A 38 0.14 17.70 5.19
N VAL A 39 0.11 18.86 4.52
CA VAL A 39 -1.08 19.30 3.77
C VAL A 39 -1.44 18.27 2.68
N GLY A 40 -0.45 17.68 2.02
CA GLY A 40 -0.62 16.57 1.08
C GLY A 40 -1.35 15.35 1.66
N THR A 41 -1.06 14.98 2.92
CA THR A 41 -1.78 13.87 3.58
C THR A 41 -3.26 14.19 3.81
N ALA A 42 -3.61 15.46 4.09
CA ALA A 42 -5.00 15.89 4.19
C ALA A 42 -5.72 15.82 2.83
N VAL A 43 -5.04 16.14 1.73
CA VAL A 43 -5.57 15.94 0.37
C VAL A 43 -5.80 14.45 0.09
N THR A 44 -4.90 13.58 0.53
CA THR A 44 -5.04 12.13 0.42
C THR A 44 -6.30 11.61 1.14
N MET A 45 -6.59 12.15 2.33
CA MET A 45 -7.81 11.85 3.10
C MET A 45 -9.10 12.23 2.36
N ILE A 46 -9.05 13.17 1.42
CA ILE A 46 -10.21 13.56 0.60
C ILE A 46 -10.30 12.70 -0.66
N LEU A 47 -9.18 12.47 -1.35
CA LEU A 47 -9.18 11.81 -2.66
C LEU A 47 -9.40 10.30 -2.59
N LEU A 48 -8.78 9.58 -1.64
CA LEU A 48 -8.93 8.13 -1.53
C LEU A 48 -10.37 7.65 -1.26
N PRO A 49 -11.18 8.31 -0.40
CA PRO A 49 -12.60 7.97 -0.26
C PRO A 49 -13.40 8.16 -1.55
N ILE A 50 -13.15 9.25 -2.28
CA ILE A 50 -13.84 9.56 -3.54
C ILE A 50 -13.52 8.49 -4.59
N LEU A 51 -12.23 8.19 -4.77
CA LEU A 51 -11.78 7.18 -5.73
C LEU A 51 -12.28 5.78 -5.35
N GLY A 52 -12.18 5.41 -4.07
CA GLY A 52 -12.68 4.13 -3.55
C GLY A 52 -14.18 3.95 -3.78
N TYR A 53 -14.97 5.00 -3.53
CA TYR A 53 -16.41 5.01 -3.83
C TYR A 53 -16.71 4.73 -5.30
N HIS A 54 -15.96 5.34 -6.22
CA HIS A 54 -16.16 5.15 -7.65
C HIS A 54 -15.71 3.75 -8.11
N LEU A 55 -14.66 3.18 -7.52
CA LEU A 55 -14.23 1.81 -7.80
C LEU A 55 -15.28 0.77 -7.44
N VAL A 56 -15.83 0.83 -6.22
CA VAL A 56 -16.84 -0.14 -5.80
C VAL A 56 -18.12 -0.01 -6.63
N ARG A 57 -18.48 1.21 -7.04
CA ARG A 57 -19.62 1.46 -7.93
C ARG A 57 -19.39 0.87 -9.32
N LEU A 58 -18.19 0.98 -9.87
CA LEU A 58 -17.85 0.35 -11.15
C LEU A 58 -17.87 -1.17 -11.07
N GLY A 59 -17.33 -1.73 -9.98
CA GLY A 59 -17.39 -3.17 -9.72
C GLY A 59 -18.84 -3.69 -9.72
N ASP A 60 -19.72 -2.97 -9.04
CA ASP A 60 -21.16 -3.25 -9.01
C ASP A 60 -21.80 -3.20 -10.41
N GLN A 61 -21.58 -2.11 -11.15
CA GLN A 61 -22.18 -1.89 -12.47
C GLN A 61 -21.74 -2.90 -13.53
N LEU A 62 -20.48 -3.33 -13.49
CA LEU A 62 -19.89 -4.20 -14.51
C LEU A 62 -20.01 -5.69 -14.17
N ASN A 63 -20.46 -6.01 -12.96
CA ASN A 63 -20.60 -7.36 -12.41
C ASN A 63 -19.39 -8.25 -12.75
N VAL A 64 -18.24 -7.89 -12.20
CA VAL A 64 -16.93 -8.45 -12.55
C VAL A 64 -16.43 -9.43 -11.49
N LYS A 65 -15.82 -10.53 -11.96
CA LYS A 65 -15.09 -11.48 -11.09
C LYS A 65 -13.61 -11.13 -10.93
N ASN A 66 -13.09 -10.23 -11.77
CA ASN A 66 -11.69 -9.80 -11.76
C ASN A 66 -11.55 -8.35 -12.24
N HIS A 67 -10.41 -7.75 -11.93
CA HIS A 67 -10.11 -6.35 -12.22
C HIS A 67 -9.87 -6.06 -13.71
N LYS A 68 -9.47 -7.08 -14.50
CA LYS A 68 -9.15 -6.96 -15.92
C LYS A 68 -10.30 -6.38 -16.74
N LYS A 69 -11.54 -6.84 -16.49
CA LYS A 69 -12.73 -6.33 -17.18
C LYS A 69 -12.96 -4.83 -16.92
N VAL A 70 -12.62 -4.34 -15.72
CA VAL A 70 -12.74 -2.92 -15.38
C VAL A 70 -11.63 -2.10 -16.02
N LEU A 71 -10.38 -2.58 -16.01
CA LEU A 71 -9.28 -1.92 -16.73
C LEU A 71 -9.60 -1.76 -18.22
N TYR A 72 -10.17 -2.79 -18.85
CA TYR A 72 -10.48 -2.77 -20.27
C TYR A 72 -11.66 -1.84 -20.56
N HIS A 73 -12.62 -1.75 -19.63
CA HIS A 73 -13.72 -0.79 -19.72
C HIS A 73 -13.23 0.67 -19.58
N LEU A 74 -12.29 0.93 -18.65
CA LEU A 74 -11.78 2.26 -18.38
C LEU A 74 -10.80 2.74 -19.45
N CYS A 75 -9.79 1.92 -19.75
CA CYS A 75 -8.67 2.31 -20.61
C CYS A 75 -8.84 1.82 -22.06
N GLY A 76 -9.89 1.05 -22.36
CA GLY A 76 -10.18 0.55 -23.70
C GLY A 76 -9.32 -0.65 -24.11
N LYS A 77 -9.55 -1.12 -25.35
CA LYS A 77 -8.95 -2.36 -25.90
C LYS A 77 -7.43 -2.32 -26.14
N TYR A 78 -6.82 -1.14 -26.18
CA TYR A 78 -5.38 -0.99 -26.44
C TYR A 78 -4.59 -0.72 -25.16
N LEU A 79 -4.97 0.31 -24.38
CA LEU A 79 -4.27 0.64 -23.14
C LEU A 79 -4.61 -0.32 -21.99
N GLY A 80 -5.82 -0.87 -21.96
CA GLY A 80 -6.25 -1.83 -20.92
C GLY A 80 -5.33 -3.03 -20.78
N PRO A 81 -5.02 -3.78 -21.86
CA PRO A 81 -4.06 -4.88 -21.82
C PRO A 81 -2.64 -4.48 -21.40
N VAL A 82 -2.17 -3.31 -21.84
CA VAL A 82 -0.83 -2.80 -21.48
C VAL A 82 -0.77 -2.52 -19.98
N ILE A 83 -1.75 -1.78 -19.43
CA ILE A 83 -1.82 -1.49 -18.00
C ILE A 83 -1.95 -2.76 -17.17
N ASP A 84 -2.74 -3.73 -17.63
CA ASP A 84 -2.90 -5.03 -16.97
C ASP A 84 -1.59 -5.84 -16.92
N LEU A 85 -0.81 -5.84 -18.01
CA LEU A 85 0.53 -6.45 -18.02
C LEU A 85 1.49 -5.71 -17.09
N VAL A 86 1.48 -4.38 -17.15
CA VAL A 86 2.33 -3.54 -16.31
C VAL A 86 2.01 -3.74 -14.83
N LEU A 87 0.73 -3.78 -14.44
CA LEU A 87 0.31 -4.07 -13.07
C LEU A 87 0.82 -5.43 -12.57
N THR A 88 0.83 -6.42 -13.45
CA THR A 88 1.39 -7.74 -13.12
C THR A 88 2.87 -7.66 -12.82
N PHE A 89 3.63 -6.91 -13.62
CA PHE A 89 5.03 -6.65 -13.33
C PHE A 89 5.22 -5.94 -11.98
N PHE A 90 4.38 -4.95 -11.66
CA PHE A 90 4.43 -4.28 -10.36
C PHE A 90 4.01 -5.17 -9.19
N LEU A 91 3.18 -6.20 -9.37
CA LEU A 91 2.91 -7.19 -8.32
C LEU A 91 4.17 -7.98 -7.95
N PHE A 92 5.02 -8.31 -8.94
CA PHE A 92 6.35 -8.85 -8.63
C PHE A 92 7.20 -7.83 -7.88
N GLY A 93 7.26 -6.59 -8.38
CA GLY A 93 8.01 -5.50 -7.74
C GLY A 93 7.61 -5.26 -6.27
N LEU A 94 6.30 -5.25 -5.97
CA LEU A 94 5.78 -5.11 -4.61
C LEU A 94 6.24 -6.26 -3.71
N GLY A 95 6.20 -7.51 -4.19
CA GLY A 95 6.72 -8.64 -3.43
C GLY A 95 8.24 -8.58 -3.20
N ALA A 96 9.01 -8.12 -4.20
CA ALA A 96 10.45 -7.90 -4.06
C ALA A 96 10.79 -6.80 -3.05
N ILE A 97 10.05 -5.68 -3.05
CA ILE A 97 10.17 -4.61 -2.02
C ILE A 97 9.93 -5.19 -0.63
N MET A 98 8.96 -6.08 -0.47
CA MET A 98 8.69 -6.70 0.83
C MET A 98 9.84 -7.61 1.27
N ILE A 99 10.44 -8.38 0.35
CA ILE A 99 11.66 -9.13 0.68
C ILE A 99 12.77 -8.17 1.12
N ALA A 100 13.01 -7.07 0.42
CA ALA A 100 13.98 -6.06 0.83
C ALA A 100 13.65 -5.47 2.22
N GLY A 101 12.39 -5.12 2.46
CA GLY A 101 11.90 -4.60 3.74
C GLY A 101 12.10 -5.60 4.90
N SER A 102 12.08 -6.91 4.63
CA SER A 102 12.40 -7.90 5.67
C SER A 102 13.87 -7.85 6.10
N GLY A 103 14.80 -7.52 5.19
CA GLY A 103 16.21 -7.32 5.54
C GLY A 103 16.41 -6.07 6.39
N SER A 104 15.82 -4.94 5.97
CA SER A 104 15.76 -3.69 6.75
C SER A 104 15.21 -3.91 8.15
N LEU A 105 14.14 -4.70 8.26
CA LEU A 105 13.54 -5.05 9.54
C LEU A 105 14.50 -5.86 10.42
N PHE A 106 15.21 -6.84 9.84
CA PHE A 106 16.15 -7.69 10.57
C PHE A 106 17.38 -6.91 11.04
N GLU A 107 17.89 -6.02 10.20
CA GLU A 107 18.99 -5.13 10.56
C GLU A 107 18.58 -4.19 11.69
N GLN A 108 17.44 -3.52 11.56
CA GLN A 108 16.99 -2.54 12.55
C GLN A 108 16.52 -3.18 13.86
N SER A 109 15.96 -4.38 13.83
CA SER A 109 15.41 -5.04 15.04
C SER A 109 16.41 -5.93 15.76
N PHE A 110 17.32 -6.57 15.02
CA PHE A 110 18.23 -7.60 15.56
C PHE A 110 19.71 -7.29 15.33
N GLY A 111 20.05 -6.23 14.60
CA GLY A 111 21.43 -5.92 14.21
C GLY A 111 22.04 -6.95 13.24
N LEU A 112 21.20 -7.74 12.56
CA LEU A 112 21.63 -8.78 11.63
C LEU A 112 21.80 -8.22 10.23
N ALA A 113 22.78 -8.73 9.49
CA ALA A 113 22.94 -8.36 8.07
C ALA A 113 21.63 -8.62 7.28
N PRO A 114 21.21 -7.71 6.38
CA PRO A 114 19.92 -7.77 5.67
C PRO A 114 19.64 -9.10 4.95
N ILE A 115 20.70 -9.78 4.49
CA ILE A 115 20.62 -11.08 3.82
C ILE A 115 19.84 -12.13 4.62
N TRP A 116 19.91 -12.09 5.96
CA TRP A 116 19.18 -13.02 6.81
C TRP A 116 17.68 -12.78 6.76
N GLY A 117 17.24 -11.52 6.69
CA GLY A 117 15.85 -11.17 6.46
C GLY A 117 15.38 -11.64 5.08
N TYR A 118 16.17 -11.39 4.03
CA TYR A 118 15.83 -11.80 2.66
C TYR A 118 15.65 -13.31 2.52
N LEU A 119 16.58 -14.08 3.10
CA LEU A 119 16.55 -15.55 3.11
C LEU A 119 15.36 -16.07 3.91
N PHE A 120 15.14 -15.52 5.11
CA PHE A 120 14.02 -15.90 5.96
C PHE A 120 12.68 -15.67 5.24
N MET A 121 12.46 -14.45 4.72
CA MET A 121 11.21 -14.10 4.06
C MET A 121 10.97 -14.93 2.79
N SER A 122 12.01 -15.09 1.96
CA SER A 122 11.94 -15.95 0.76
C SER A 122 11.60 -17.40 1.11
N LEU A 123 12.23 -17.98 2.14
CA LEU A 123 11.94 -19.34 2.56
C LEU A 123 10.50 -19.50 3.04
N VAL A 124 10.03 -18.57 3.88
CA VAL A 124 8.65 -18.56 4.38
C VAL A 124 7.67 -18.47 3.21
N LEU A 125 7.91 -17.61 2.22
CA LEU A 125 7.06 -17.47 1.03
C LEU A 125 7.04 -18.72 0.16
N ILE A 126 8.19 -19.38 -0.05
CA ILE A 126 8.26 -20.63 -0.80
C ILE A 126 7.41 -21.71 -0.11
N LEU A 127 7.62 -21.89 1.19
CA LEU A 127 6.89 -22.90 1.97
C LEU A 127 5.38 -22.64 1.91
N THR A 128 4.96 -21.39 2.08
CA THR A 128 3.52 -21.06 2.16
C THR A 128 2.83 -21.15 0.80
N LEU A 129 3.45 -20.65 -0.26
CA LEU A 129 2.87 -20.67 -1.61
C LEU A 129 2.87 -22.09 -2.22
N VAL A 130 3.83 -22.95 -1.87
CA VAL A 130 3.88 -24.34 -2.38
C VAL A 130 2.92 -25.29 -1.65
N LEU A 131 2.73 -25.13 -0.33
CA LEU A 131 2.08 -26.15 0.52
C LEU A 131 0.54 -26.11 0.50
N ASP A 132 -0.13 -24.96 0.61
CA ASP A 132 -1.56 -24.80 0.29
C ASP A 132 -2.04 -23.35 0.40
N THR A 133 -2.66 -22.83 -0.66
CA THR A 133 -3.06 -21.41 -0.76
C THR A 133 -4.29 -21.03 0.07
N ASN A 134 -5.07 -22.01 0.53
CA ASN A 134 -6.26 -21.77 1.35
C ASN A 134 -5.93 -21.33 2.80
N LYS A 135 -4.73 -21.64 3.31
CA LYS A 135 -4.29 -21.18 4.65
C LYS A 135 -3.70 -19.77 4.64
N ILE A 136 -3.25 -19.30 3.48
CA ILE A 136 -2.64 -17.96 3.28
C ILE A 136 -3.64 -16.86 3.63
N ILE A 137 -4.90 -17.00 3.20
CA ILE A 137 -5.94 -15.97 3.35
C ILE A 137 -6.38 -15.78 4.81
N THR A 138 -6.33 -16.84 5.63
CA THR A 138 -6.79 -16.77 7.04
C THR A 138 -5.81 -16.02 7.95
N ILE A 139 -4.49 -16.20 7.77
CA ILE A 139 -3.46 -15.55 8.60
C ILE A 139 -3.38 -14.04 8.33
N ILE A 140 -3.66 -13.61 7.09
CA ILE A 140 -3.50 -12.22 6.64
C ILE A 140 -4.56 -11.28 7.26
N SER A 141 -5.71 -11.81 7.67
CA SER A 141 -6.88 -10.98 8.02
C SER A 141 -6.98 -10.54 9.48
N SER A 142 -6.23 -11.14 10.42
CA SER A 142 -6.35 -10.83 11.86
C SER A 142 -5.35 -9.80 12.39
N LEU A 143 -4.38 -9.36 11.58
CA LEU A 143 -3.18 -8.68 12.08
C LEU A 143 -3.19 -7.16 11.90
N SER A 144 -3.84 -6.67 10.85
CA SER A 144 -3.94 -5.24 10.57
C SER A 144 -4.52 -4.41 11.72
N PRO A 145 -5.56 -4.84 12.47
CA PRO A 145 -6.11 -4.03 13.56
C PRO A 145 -5.12 -3.79 14.70
N TYR A 146 -4.30 -4.79 15.03
CA TYR A 146 -3.34 -4.72 16.12
C TYR A 146 -2.21 -3.73 15.83
N ILE A 147 -1.66 -3.77 14.62
CA ILE A 147 -0.56 -2.88 14.20
C ILE A 147 -1.03 -1.43 14.19
N LEU A 148 -2.26 -1.18 13.75
CA LEU A 148 -2.83 0.17 13.80
C LEU A 148 -2.86 0.70 15.23
N VAL A 149 -3.30 -0.09 16.21
CA VAL A 149 -3.33 0.34 17.62
C VAL A 149 -1.93 0.67 18.13
N LEU A 150 -0.93 -0.18 17.88
CA LEU A 150 0.46 0.11 18.26
C LEU A 150 0.96 1.41 17.62
N LEU A 151 0.70 1.57 16.32
CA LEU A 151 1.08 2.75 15.56
C LEU A 151 0.44 4.01 16.14
N PHE A 152 -0.85 3.99 16.49
CA PHE A 152 -1.51 5.11 17.16
C PHE A 152 -0.83 5.45 18.49
N ILE A 153 -0.49 4.46 19.31
CA ILE A 153 0.18 4.68 20.61
C ILE A 153 1.55 5.33 20.40
N ILE A 154 2.38 4.76 19.52
CA ILE A 154 3.75 5.22 19.27
C ILE A 154 3.75 6.62 18.70
N VAL A 155 2.91 6.88 17.70
CA VAL A 155 2.86 8.19 17.05
C VAL A 155 2.33 9.26 18.00
N ILE A 156 1.25 8.99 18.74
CA ILE A 156 0.71 9.95 19.71
C ILE A 156 1.78 10.28 20.77
N TYR A 157 2.44 9.27 21.33
CA TYR A 157 3.55 9.49 22.25
C TYR A 157 4.66 10.35 21.62
N SER A 158 5.07 10.02 20.40
CA SER A 158 6.17 10.69 19.70
C SER A 158 5.86 12.14 19.35
N ILE A 159 4.57 12.50 19.17
CA ILE A 159 4.14 13.89 18.99
C ILE A 159 4.38 14.70 20.27
N PHE A 160 4.06 14.14 21.44
CA PHE A 160 4.25 14.84 22.72
C PHE A 160 5.69 14.81 23.24
N ALA A 161 6.47 13.81 22.82
CA ALA A 161 7.88 13.69 23.20
C ALA A 161 8.82 14.56 22.35
N SER A 162 8.36 15.05 21.20
CA SER A 162 9.18 15.87 20.31
C SER A 162 9.53 17.22 20.96
N GLN A 163 10.80 17.60 20.87
CA GLN A 163 11.33 18.90 21.27
C GLN A 163 12.01 19.63 20.10
N ALA A 164 11.82 19.13 18.87
CA ALA A 164 12.56 19.57 17.71
C ALA A 164 12.16 21.00 17.28
N ASN A 165 13.14 21.79 16.86
CA ASN A 165 12.89 23.12 16.32
C ASN A 165 12.33 23.03 14.90
N PHE A 166 11.25 23.75 14.63
CA PHE A 166 10.58 23.77 13.33
C PHE A 166 11.53 24.07 12.15
N SER A 167 12.47 25.01 12.32
CA SER A 167 13.43 25.37 11.27
C SER A 167 14.39 24.22 10.93
N THR A 168 14.79 23.43 11.94
CA THR A 168 15.61 22.23 11.76
C THR A 168 14.83 21.15 11.01
N LEU A 169 13.56 20.95 11.36
CA LEU A 169 12.70 19.96 10.69
C LEU A 169 12.51 20.30 9.21
N GLU A 170 12.24 21.56 8.86
CA GLU A 170 12.12 21.98 7.46
C GLU A 170 13.43 21.82 6.68
N SER A 171 14.57 22.12 7.31
CA SER A 171 15.88 21.92 6.68
C SER A 171 16.14 20.45 6.39
N LEU A 172 15.91 19.57 7.37
CA LEU A 172 16.09 18.12 7.21
C LEU A 172 15.13 17.52 6.19
N ALA A 173 13.87 17.99 6.17
CA ALA A 173 12.86 17.57 5.20
C ALA A 173 13.35 17.82 3.77
N SER A 174 13.87 19.03 3.49
CA SER A 174 14.35 19.41 2.16
C SER A 174 15.56 18.62 1.65
N GLN A 175 16.26 17.91 2.54
CA GLN A 175 17.41 17.07 2.22
C GLN A 175 17.03 15.61 1.97
N GLN A 176 15.78 15.22 2.25
CA GLN A 176 15.32 13.86 2.04
C GLN A 176 15.13 13.55 0.56
N LEU A 177 15.30 12.28 0.21
CA LEU A 177 14.90 11.74 -1.09
C LEU A 177 13.41 12.02 -1.31
N THR A 178 13.11 12.69 -2.41
CA THR A 178 11.75 13.06 -2.80
C THR A 178 11.40 12.39 -4.12
N VAL A 179 10.17 11.91 -4.20
CA VAL A 179 9.60 11.31 -5.42
C VAL A 179 9.22 12.35 -6.48
N SER A 180 9.18 13.64 -6.13
CA SER A 180 8.73 14.72 -7.01
C SER A 180 9.26 16.11 -6.60
N PRO A 181 9.51 17.03 -7.55
CA PRO A 181 9.92 18.40 -7.25
C PRO A 181 8.93 19.20 -6.40
N HIS A 182 7.63 18.88 -6.49
CA HIS A 182 6.57 19.58 -5.77
C HIS A 182 5.69 18.63 -4.96
N TRP A 183 5.26 19.11 -3.78
CA TRP A 183 4.44 18.36 -2.83
C TRP A 183 3.09 17.93 -3.42
N THR A 184 2.51 18.75 -4.32
CA THR A 184 1.23 18.46 -4.97
C THR A 184 1.33 17.23 -5.86
N LEU A 185 2.35 17.18 -6.73
CA LEU A 185 2.60 16.04 -7.58
C LEU A 185 2.98 14.81 -6.74
N SER A 186 3.80 14.98 -5.70
CA SER A 186 4.14 13.89 -4.76
C SER A 186 2.89 13.27 -4.12
N THR A 187 2.00 14.12 -3.62
CA THR A 187 0.70 13.73 -3.05
C THR A 187 -0.16 12.99 -4.07
N LEU A 188 -0.26 13.52 -5.29
CA LEU A 188 -1.05 12.90 -6.34
C LEU A 188 -0.48 11.52 -6.74
N ILE A 189 0.85 11.37 -6.80
CA ILE A 189 1.50 10.08 -7.08
C ILE A 189 1.21 9.11 -5.94
N SER A 190 1.31 9.53 -4.67
CA SER A 190 0.97 8.69 -3.52
C SER A 190 -0.50 8.23 -3.55
N VAL A 191 -1.44 9.16 -3.77
CA VAL A 191 -2.87 8.83 -3.93
C VAL A 191 -3.07 7.83 -5.06
N SER A 192 -2.36 8.03 -6.17
CA SER A 192 -2.47 7.17 -7.34
C SER A 192 -1.91 5.78 -7.12
N PHE A 193 -0.77 5.68 -6.45
CA PHE A 193 -0.17 4.43 -6.00
C PHE A 193 -1.14 3.67 -5.08
N ASN A 194 -1.61 4.31 -4.02
CA ASN A 194 -2.55 3.72 -3.05
C ASN A 194 -3.87 3.28 -3.72
N PHE A 195 -4.36 4.07 -4.68
CA PHE A 195 -5.50 3.70 -5.53
C PHE A 195 -5.25 2.43 -6.33
N MET A 196 -4.07 2.30 -6.96
CA MET A 196 -3.72 1.12 -7.75
C MET A 196 -3.57 -0.14 -6.90
N VAL A 197 -2.97 -0.02 -5.71
CA VAL A 197 -2.85 -1.12 -4.74
C VAL A 197 -4.24 -1.62 -4.33
N GLY A 198 -5.17 -0.72 -4.01
CA GLY A 198 -6.55 -1.07 -3.64
C GLY A 198 -7.46 -1.46 -4.83
N PHE A 199 -7.04 -1.20 -6.08
CA PHE A 199 -7.91 -1.25 -7.25
C PHE A 199 -8.61 -2.60 -7.42
N ALA A 200 -7.83 -3.68 -7.44
CA ALA A 200 -8.34 -4.99 -7.81
C ALA A 200 -9.36 -5.53 -6.80
N ILE A 201 -9.05 -5.42 -5.51
CA ILE A 201 -9.90 -5.94 -4.44
C ILE A 201 -11.18 -5.10 -4.29
N MET A 202 -11.09 -3.77 -4.37
CA MET A 202 -12.24 -2.90 -4.20
C MET A 202 -13.25 -3.05 -5.34
N VAL A 203 -12.77 -3.27 -6.57
CA VAL A 203 -13.60 -3.60 -7.71
C VAL A 203 -14.36 -4.92 -7.50
N VAL A 204 -13.66 -5.98 -7.06
CA VAL A 204 -14.29 -7.29 -6.83
C VAL A 204 -15.30 -7.23 -5.68
N VAL A 205 -14.95 -6.56 -4.58
CA VAL A 205 -15.87 -6.33 -3.44
C VAL A 205 -17.13 -5.59 -3.90
N GLY A 206 -16.98 -4.55 -4.73
CA GLY A 206 -18.11 -3.83 -5.34
C GLY A 206 -19.08 -4.74 -6.11
N SER A 207 -18.54 -5.72 -6.84
CA SER A 207 -19.34 -6.66 -7.62
C SER A 207 -20.03 -7.72 -6.78
N VAL A 208 -19.31 -8.34 -5.83
CA VAL A 208 -19.75 -9.56 -5.14
C VAL A 208 -20.70 -9.25 -3.97
N GLU A 209 -20.53 -8.10 -3.32
CA GLU A 209 -21.31 -7.74 -2.13
C GLU A 209 -22.74 -7.30 -2.47
N LYS A 210 -23.73 -7.84 -1.75
CA LYS A 210 -25.16 -7.58 -1.98
C LYS A 210 -25.60 -6.22 -1.41
N ASP A 211 -25.08 -5.83 -0.25
CA ASP A 211 -25.43 -4.58 0.42
C ASP A 211 -24.67 -3.39 -0.20
N LYS A 212 -25.21 -2.86 -1.31
CA LYS A 212 -24.58 -1.80 -2.10
C LYS A 212 -24.39 -0.48 -1.33
N ARG A 213 -25.32 -0.16 -0.41
CA ARG A 213 -25.18 1.01 0.47
C ARG A 213 -24.04 0.79 1.47
N GLY A 214 -23.99 -0.38 2.09
CA GLY A 214 -22.92 -0.76 3.00
C GLY A 214 -21.54 -0.72 2.34
N VAL A 215 -21.42 -1.23 1.11
CA VAL A 215 -20.19 -1.20 0.32
C VAL A 215 -19.74 0.22 0.00
N ARG A 216 -20.64 1.08 -0.50
CA ARG A 216 -20.31 2.49 -0.81
C ARG A 216 -19.84 3.24 0.43
N ASN A 217 -20.57 3.11 1.55
CA ASN A 217 -20.17 3.74 2.80
C ASN A 217 -18.87 3.15 3.35
N GLY A 218 -18.63 1.85 3.15
CA GLY A 218 -17.40 1.18 3.57
C GLY A 218 -16.18 1.65 2.78
N ALA A 219 -16.32 1.87 1.47
CA ALA A 219 -15.25 2.44 0.66
C ALA A 219 -14.91 3.88 1.07
N ILE A 220 -15.93 4.70 1.39
CA ILE A 220 -15.72 6.06 1.91
C ILE A 220 -15.02 5.99 3.27
N LEU A 221 -15.55 5.21 4.22
CA LEU A 221 -14.98 5.08 5.56
C LEU A 221 -13.53 4.55 5.52
N GLY A 222 -13.26 3.54 4.70
CA GLY A 222 -11.92 3.00 4.52
C GLY A 222 -10.95 4.02 3.91
N GLY A 223 -11.38 4.78 2.90
CA GLY A 223 -10.57 5.85 2.32
C GLY A 223 -10.28 6.98 3.30
N VAL A 224 -11.24 7.37 4.14
CA VAL A 224 -11.03 8.36 5.21
C VAL A 224 -10.04 7.80 6.23
N ALA A 225 -10.22 6.55 6.67
CA ALA A 225 -9.33 5.90 7.63
C ALA A 225 -7.89 5.85 7.10
N LEU A 226 -7.69 5.51 5.82
CA LEU A 226 -6.37 5.54 5.18
C LEU A 226 -5.74 6.93 5.27
N GLY A 227 -6.49 7.98 4.90
CA GLY A 227 -6.00 9.36 5.03
C GLY A 227 -5.66 9.77 6.45
N VAL A 228 -6.48 9.38 7.43
CA VAL A 228 -6.20 9.65 8.86
C VAL A 228 -4.92 8.95 9.31
N ILE A 229 -4.72 7.68 8.92
CA ILE A 229 -3.47 6.96 9.20
C ILE A 229 -2.30 7.68 8.52
N ALA A 230 -2.45 8.14 7.28
CA ALA A 230 -1.43 8.91 6.55
C ALA A 230 -1.00 10.16 7.33
N ILE A 231 -1.97 10.97 7.77
CA ILE A 231 -1.75 12.21 8.52
C ILE A 231 -0.98 11.91 9.81
N ILE A 232 -1.45 10.91 10.56
CA ILE A 232 -0.86 10.56 11.85
C ILE A 232 0.57 10.08 11.66
N VAL A 233 0.82 9.11 10.79
CA VAL A 233 2.17 8.60 10.53
C VAL A 233 3.09 9.71 10.00
N ALA A 234 2.63 10.52 9.05
CA ALA A 234 3.44 11.61 8.50
C ALA A 234 3.77 12.66 9.56
N LEU A 235 2.83 13.02 10.43
CA LEU A 235 3.09 13.91 11.56
C LEU A 235 4.08 13.30 12.54
N GLY A 236 3.92 12.02 12.87
CA GLY A 236 4.83 11.29 13.76
C GLY A 236 6.27 11.26 13.23
N VAL A 237 6.44 11.01 11.94
CA VAL A 237 7.75 11.04 11.27
C VAL A 237 8.29 12.45 11.17
N TYR A 238 7.49 13.43 10.73
CA TYR A 238 7.91 14.82 10.54
C TYR A 238 8.38 15.47 11.85
N LEU A 239 7.62 15.31 12.93
CA LEU A 239 7.95 15.91 14.23
C LEU A 239 9.19 15.29 14.89
N ASN A 240 9.66 14.15 14.38
CA ASN A 240 10.82 13.44 14.91
C ASN A 240 11.89 13.21 13.84
N LEU A 241 11.86 14.02 12.78
CA LEU A 241 12.72 13.84 11.61
C LEU A 241 14.20 13.98 11.96
N ASP A 242 14.53 14.81 12.94
CA ASP A 242 15.87 14.94 13.53
C ASP A 242 16.45 13.62 14.03
N ARG A 243 15.59 12.69 14.47
CA ARG A 243 15.97 11.35 14.93
C ARG A 243 15.82 10.28 13.88
N VAL A 244 14.75 10.33 13.08
CA VAL A 244 14.34 9.18 12.25
C VAL A 244 14.74 9.27 10.77
N HIS A 245 15.28 10.40 10.30
CA HIS A 245 15.55 10.63 8.87
C HIS A 245 16.52 9.62 8.21
N GLN A 246 17.39 8.96 8.98
CA GLN A 246 18.30 7.92 8.46
C GLN A 246 17.76 6.50 8.63
N ALA A 247 16.62 6.32 9.30
CA ALA A 247 16.05 5.01 9.54
C ALA A 247 15.27 4.54 8.31
N GLU A 248 15.50 3.31 7.87
CA GLU A 248 14.69 2.70 6.81
C GLU A 248 13.26 2.38 7.27
N MET A 249 13.06 2.24 8.58
CA MET A 249 11.73 2.11 9.20
C MET A 249 11.56 3.12 10.35
N PRO A 250 11.22 4.39 10.04
CA PRO A 250 11.10 5.46 11.03
C PRO A 250 10.23 5.15 12.25
N ILE A 251 9.04 4.58 12.04
CA ILE A 251 8.10 4.27 13.14
C ILE A 251 8.62 3.12 14.02
N LEU A 252 9.34 2.16 13.44
CA LEU A 252 9.96 1.10 14.22
C LEU A 252 11.07 1.64 15.12
N LEU A 253 11.84 2.64 14.64
CA LEU A 253 12.86 3.29 15.46
C LEU A 253 12.21 3.99 16.66
N LEU A 254 11.15 4.77 16.42
CA LEU A 254 10.39 5.41 17.50
C LEU A 254 9.79 4.40 18.48
N ALA A 255 9.33 3.25 17.98
CA ALA A 255 8.82 2.16 18.83
C ALA A 255 9.91 1.60 19.76
N ASN A 256 11.11 1.36 19.23
CA ASN A 256 12.25 0.87 19.99
C ASN A 256 12.72 1.88 21.05
N GLU A 257 12.72 3.17 20.70
CA GLU A 257 13.08 4.24 21.63
C GLU A 257 12.04 4.45 22.74
N PHE A 258 10.75 4.27 22.44
CA PHE A 258 9.69 4.36 23.44
C PHE A 258 9.79 3.24 24.47
N ASN A 259 9.85 1.99 24.01
CA ASN A 259 9.99 0.82 24.86
C ASN A 259 10.42 -0.40 24.04
N PRO A 260 11.50 -1.13 24.40
CA PRO A 260 11.96 -2.30 23.65
C PRO A 260 10.90 -3.39 23.45
N VAL A 261 9.96 -3.56 24.39
CA VAL A 261 8.85 -4.52 24.26
C VAL A 261 7.88 -4.07 23.17
N VAL A 262 7.55 -2.77 23.12
CA VAL A 262 6.69 -2.20 22.07
C VAL A 262 7.39 -2.28 20.71
N GLY A 263 8.70 -1.97 20.69
CA GLY A 263 9.56 -2.17 19.53
C GLY A 263 9.54 -3.59 18.98
N PHE A 264 9.70 -4.59 19.84
CA PHE A 264 9.62 -6.01 19.47
C PHE A 264 8.26 -6.39 18.86
N PHE A 265 7.16 -5.95 19.48
CA PHE A 265 5.82 -6.21 18.97
C PHE A 265 5.53 -5.47 17.66
N MET A 266 6.07 -4.25 17.49
CA MET A 266 6.00 -3.51 16.23
C MET A 266 6.78 -4.25 15.14
N ALA A 267 7.99 -4.74 15.43
CA ALA A 267 8.80 -5.52 14.50
C ALA A 267 8.07 -6.81 14.07
N LEU A 268 7.47 -7.54 15.01
CA LEU A 268 6.66 -8.72 14.70
C LEU A 268 5.47 -8.36 13.81
N GLY A 269 4.77 -7.26 14.12
CA GLY A 269 3.69 -6.72 13.31
C GLY A 269 4.12 -6.43 11.87
N LEU A 270 5.21 -5.67 11.71
CA LEU A 270 5.79 -5.34 10.42
C LEU A 270 6.20 -6.60 9.66
N LEU A 271 6.85 -7.57 10.31
CA LEU A 271 7.24 -8.83 9.68
C LEU A 271 6.03 -9.55 9.06
N MET A 272 4.92 -9.58 9.79
CA MET A 272 3.70 -10.22 9.30
C MET A 272 3.03 -9.42 8.17
N MET A 273 3.07 -8.08 8.20
CA MET A 273 2.60 -7.24 7.10
C MET A 273 3.45 -7.37 5.84
N ILE A 274 4.77 -7.46 6.00
CA ILE A 274 5.72 -7.72 4.93
C ILE A 274 5.38 -9.06 4.29
N TYR A 275 5.25 -10.12 5.12
CA TYR A 275 4.87 -11.44 4.66
C TYR A 275 3.52 -11.45 3.92
N SER A 276 2.48 -10.85 4.51
CA SER A 276 1.13 -10.88 3.92
C SER A 276 1.08 -10.17 2.57
N THR A 277 1.76 -9.03 2.47
CA THR A 277 1.87 -8.23 1.25
C THR A 277 2.66 -8.99 0.19
N ALA A 278 3.82 -9.56 0.56
CA ALA A 278 4.64 -10.36 -0.36
C ALA A 278 3.88 -11.59 -0.87
N ALA A 279 3.26 -12.35 0.03
CA ALA A 279 2.52 -13.57 -0.30
C ALA A 279 1.36 -13.26 -1.26
N THR A 280 0.58 -12.21 -0.97
CA THR A 280 -0.54 -11.78 -1.83
C THR A 280 -0.05 -11.32 -3.20
N SER A 281 1.06 -10.57 -3.25
CA SER A 281 1.57 -10.01 -4.50
C SER A 281 2.16 -11.09 -5.40
N PHE A 282 3.02 -11.97 -4.86
CA PHE A 282 3.56 -13.11 -5.60
C PHE A 282 2.50 -14.12 -6.00
N TYR A 283 1.54 -14.43 -5.11
CA TYR A 283 0.42 -15.30 -5.47
C TYR A 283 -0.34 -14.74 -6.67
N THR A 284 -0.76 -13.47 -6.60
CA THR A 284 -1.54 -12.81 -7.67
C THR A 284 -0.75 -12.71 -8.97
N PHE A 285 0.55 -12.49 -8.90
CA PHE A 285 1.46 -12.53 -10.05
C PHE A 285 1.50 -13.92 -10.70
N LEU A 286 1.73 -14.97 -9.89
CA LEU A 286 1.95 -16.32 -10.38
C LEU A 286 0.70 -16.96 -11.00
N VAL A 287 -0.47 -16.77 -10.38
CA VAL A 287 -1.73 -17.37 -10.87
C VAL A 287 -2.20 -16.83 -12.22
N ARG A 288 -1.57 -15.76 -12.71
CA ARG A 288 -1.79 -15.25 -14.06
C ARG A 288 -1.16 -16.13 -15.14
N PHE A 289 -0.05 -16.79 -14.81
CA PHE A 289 0.77 -17.56 -15.74
C PHE A 289 0.72 -19.06 -15.48
N PHE A 290 0.50 -19.47 -14.23
CA PHE A 290 0.56 -20.86 -13.80
C PHE A 290 -0.68 -21.24 -12.99
N GLU A 291 -1.26 -22.40 -13.30
CA GLU A 291 -2.36 -22.94 -12.51
C GLU A 291 -1.87 -23.38 -11.12
N PRO A 292 -2.53 -22.96 -10.02
CA PRO A 292 -2.15 -23.36 -8.67
C PRO A 292 -2.04 -24.89 -8.50
N LYS A 293 -1.14 -25.33 -7.61
CA LYS A 293 -0.91 -26.75 -7.26
C LYS A 293 -0.28 -27.62 -8.37
N THR A 294 0.04 -27.06 -9.53
CA THR A 294 0.82 -27.75 -10.57
C THR A 294 2.33 -27.73 -10.26
N ASN A 295 3.10 -28.66 -10.81
CA ASN A 295 4.57 -28.64 -10.68
C ASN A 295 5.18 -27.38 -11.32
N GLY A 296 4.58 -26.87 -12.40
CA GLY A 296 4.97 -25.60 -13.01
C GLY A 296 4.80 -24.41 -12.07
N TYR A 297 3.67 -24.33 -11.37
CA TYR A 297 3.43 -23.31 -10.34
C TYR A 297 4.45 -23.39 -9.20
N ARG A 298 4.73 -24.59 -8.68
CA ARG A 298 5.73 -24.78 -7.62
C ARG A 298 7.13 -24.32 -8.03
N GLY A 299 7.56 -24.67 -9.25
CA GLY A 299 8.83 -24.18 -9.80
C GLY A 299 8.84 -22.65 -9.97
N ALA A 300 7.75 -22.08 -10.47
CA ALA A 300 7.61 -20.63 -10.65
C ALA A 300 7.65 -19.86 -9.32
N VAL A 301 7.07 -20.40 -8.23
CA VAL A 301 7.19 -19.83 -6.87
C VAL A 301 8.65 -19.70 -6.47
N VAL A 302 9.42 -20.78 -6.60
CA VAL A 302 10.84 -20.82 -6.20
C VAL A 302 11.64 -19.80 -7.02
N VAL A 303 11.48 -19.79 -8.35
CA VAL A 303 12.15 -18.82 -9.22
C VAL A 303 11.77 -17.38 -8.86
N THR A 304 10.48 -17.12 -8.61
CA THR A 304 9.98 -15.78 -8.24
C THR A 304 10.58 -15.31 -6.92
N CYS A 305 10.66 -16.18 -5.90
CA CYS A 305 11.27 -15.82 -4.62
C CYS A 305 12.78 -15.62 -4.72
N ILE A 306 13.49 -16.44 -5.52
CA ILE A 306 14.93 -16.25 -5.78
C ILE A 306 15.18 -14.92 -6.50
N LEU A 307 14.39 -14.60 -7.52
CA LEU A 307 14.50 -13.30 -8.20
C LEU A 307 14.18 -12.17 -7.22
N GLY A 308 13.10 -12.28 -6.43
CA GLY A 308 12.77 -11.29 -5.40
C GLY A 308 13.88 -11.08 -4.37
N LEU A 309 14.55 -12.16 -3.96
CA LEU A 309 15.74 -12.11 -3.09
C LEU A 309 16.88 -11.32 -3.74
N SER A 310 17.15 -11.55 -5.03
CA SER A 310 18.18 -10.79 -5.76
C SER A 310 17.87 -9.30 -5.81
N PHE A 311 16.60 -8.92 -5.93
CA PHE A 311 16.18 -7.52 -5.83
C PHE A 311 16.31 -6.97 -4.40
N GLY A 312 16.29 -7.83 -3.37
CA GLY A 312 16.55 -7.46 -1.98
C GLY A 312 17.85 -6.66 -1.80
N PHE A 313 18.89 -6.98 -2.56
CA PHE A 313 20.18 -6.27 -2.53
C PHE A 313 20.14 -4.84 -3.06
N ILE A 314 19.07 -4.42 -3.73
CA ILE A 314 18.86 -3.01 -4.13
C ILE A 314 18.53 -2.14 -2.89
N GLY A 315 17.97 -2.74 -1.84
CA GLY A 315 17.58 -2.03 -0.62
C GLY A 315 16.11 -1.61 -0.61
N PHE A 316 15.51 -1.60 0.59
CA PHE A 316 14.08 -1.31 0.76
C PHE A 316 13.75 0.13 0.36
N VAL A 317 14.51 1.10 0.88
CA VAL A 317 14.30 2.54 0.65
C VAL A 317 14.34 2.86 -0.85
N ASP A 318 15.32 2.33 -1.57
CA ASP A 318 15.50 2.56 -3.00
C ASP A 318 14.39 1.92 -3.84
N LEU A 319 13.95 0.72 -3.49
CA LEU A 319 12.83 0.10 -4.19
C LEU A 319 11.50 0.83 -3.92
N VAL A 320 11.27 1.35 -2.71
CA VAL A 320 10.11 2.21 -2.44
C VAL A 320 10.21 3.51 -3.28
N ASN A 321 11.38 4.16 -3.29
CA ASN A 321 11.63 5.39 -4.06
C ASN A 321 11.51 5.24 -5.58
N THR A 322 11.63 4.02 -6.11
CA THR A 322 11.58 3.76 -7.55
C THR A 322 10.26 3.12 -7.97
N VAL A 323 9.89 2.00 -7.36
CA VAL A 323 8.74 1.20 -7.77
C VAL A 323 7.42 1.87 -7.40
N TYR A 324 7.32 2.53 -6.23
CA TYR A 324 6.06 3.17 -5.82
C TYR A 324 5.72 4.36 -6.73
N PRO A 325 6.64 5.30 -7.04
CA PRO A 325 6.34 6.39 -7.96
C PRO A 325 6.00 5.91 -9.36
N LEU A 326 6.72 4.92 -9.89
CA LEU A 326 6.41 4.36 -11.20
C LEU A 326 4.99 3.81 -11.26
N LEU A 327 4.57 3.02 -10.25
CA LEU A 327 3.20 2.53 -10.16
C LEU A 327 2.19 3.67 -9.99
N GLY A 328 2.54 4.73 -9.24
CA GLY A 328 1.72 5.94 -9.12
C GLY A 328 1.52 6.67 -10.45
N TYR A 329 2.55 6.81 -11.28
CA TYR A 329 2.41 7.41 -12.61
C TYR A 329 1.49 6.61 -13.53
N ILE A 330 1.56 5.27 -13.47
CA ILE A 330 0.64 4.39 -14.20
C ILE A 330 -0.78 4.55 -13.65
N GLY A 331 -0.92 4.68 -12.34
CA GLY A 331 -2.19 4.94 -11.70
C GLY A 331 -2.86 6.22 -12.18
N PHE A 332 -2.10 7.26 -12.56
CA PHE A 332 -2.70 8.48 -13.12
C PHE A 332 -3.47 8.20 -14.39
N ILE A 333 -2.95 7.33 -15.25
CA ILE A 333 -3.63 6.94 -16.49
C ILE A 333 -4.98 6.31 -16.16
N VAL A 334 -5.03 5.44 -15.15
CA VAL A 334 -6.27 4.77 -14.71
C VAL A 334 -7.24 5.75 -14.03
N ILE A 335 -6.74 6.65 -13.17
CA ILE A 335 -7.55 7.68 -12.51
C ILE A 335 -8.14 8.65 -13.53
N VAL A 336 -7.36 9.13 -14.50
CA VAL A 336 -7.87 9.99 -15.58
C VAL A 336 -8.94 9.25 -16.38
N SER A 337 -8.70 7.98 -16.72
CA SER A 337 -9.69 7.14 -17.41
C SER A 337 -10.98 6.98 -16.60
N LEU A 338 -10.86 6.82 -15.27
CA LEU A 338 -11.98 6.78 -14.34
C LEU A 338 -12.77 8.09 -14.32
N ILE A 339 -12.09 9.24 -14.21
CA ILE A 339 -12.73 10.57 -14.22
C ILE A 339 -13.48 10.80 -15.53
N VAL A 340 -12.86 10.47 -16.67
CA VAL A 340 -13.51 10.56 -17.99
C VAL A 340 -14.76 9.69 -18.06
N ASN A 341 -14.70 8.46 -17.52
CA ASN A 341 -15.86 7.57 -17.44
C ASN A 341 -17.00 8.16 -16.57
N ILE A 342 -16.67 8.76 -15.42
CA ILE A 342 -17.64 9.43 -14.54
C ILE A 342 -18.32 10.61 -15.25
N VAL A 343 -17.55 11.46 -15.93
CA VAL A 343 -18.11 12.61 -16.66
C VAL A 343 -19.02 12.15 -17.81
N ARG A 344 -18.62 11.12 -18.57
CA ARG A 344 -19.43 10.58 -19.67
C ARG A 344 -20.72 9.93 -19.20
N SER A 345 -20.67 9.15 -18.11
CA SER A 345 -21.86 8.51 -17.54
C SER A 345 -22.84 9.53 -16.96
N SER A 346 -22.35 10.60 -16.31
CA SER A 346 -23.19 11.68 -15.81
C SER A 346 -23.90 12.46 -16.93
N LYS A 347 -23.27 12.65 -18.09
CA LYS A 347 -23.89 13.30 -19.25
C LYS A 347 -25.00 12.44 -19.87
N ARG A 348 -24.77 11.13 -20.02
CA ARG A 348 -25.79 10.20 -20.53
C ARG A 348 -27.03 10.13 -19.65
N GLY A 349 -26.86 10.12 -18.32
CA GLY A 349 -28.00 10.12 -17.38
C GLY A 349 -28.82 11.42 -17.41
N ARG A 350 -28.23 12.57 -17.78
CA ARG A 350 -28.95 13.84 -17.96
C ARG A 350 -29.73 13.90 -19.28
N GLN A 351 -29.22 13.27 -20.35
CA GLN A 351 -29.90 13.23 -21.66
C GLN A 351 -31.14 12.33 -21.64
N THR A 352 -31.21 11.31 -20.79
CA THR A 352 -32.40 10.46 -20.62
C THR A 352 -33.50 11.08 -19.75
N LEU A 353 -33.25 12.24 -19.13
CA LEU A 353 -34.20 12.96 -18.26
C LEU A 353 -34.67 14.29 -18.87
N GLN A 354 -34.27 14.59 -20.11
CA GLN A 354 -34.87 15.69 -20.89
C GLN A 354 -36.02 15.10 -21.72
N PRO A 355 -37.27 15.53 -21.51
CA PRO A 355 -38.44 15.02 -22.22
C PRO A 355 -38.43 15.33 -23.72
#